data_AF-A0A966DKF7-F1
#
_entry.id   AF-A0A966DKF7-F1
#
_cell.length_a   1.000
_cell.length_b   1.000
_cell.length_c   1.000
_cell.angle_alpha   90.00
_cell.angle_beta   90.00
_cell.angle_gamma   90.00
#
_symmetry.space_group_name_H-M   'P 1'
#
loop_
_entity.id
_entity.type
_entity.pdbx_description
1 polymer ?
#
loop_
_entity_poly.entity_id
_entity_poly.type
_entity_poly.pdbx_seq_one_letter_code
_entity_poly.pdbx_strand_id
1 'polypeptide(L)'
;MNLRTRIETPASEVTITHDTEMLLFGSCFSEEIGNKLAEHKFRVEINPFGILYNPSSVYRGIERLITGKPFTSEELICHHGMYHSLMHHGSFSSPRQDEVLRLINERFEKAVSVLPECDLLLITFGTAWVFRHLENGIIVANCHKLPARQF
;
A
#
# COMPACT_ATOMS: atom_id res chain seq x y z
N MET A 1 18.48 -42.69 -8.00
CA MET A 1 17.33 -42.09 -7.29
C MET A 1 17.15 -40.67 -7.82
N ASN A 2 15.96 -40.31 -8.31
CA ASN A 2 15.70 -38.97 -8.83
C ASN A 2 15.05 -38.12 -7.73
N LEU A 3 15.78 -37.12 -7.22
CA LEU A 3 15.41 -36.28 -6.07
C LEU A 3 14.70 -34.98 -6.49
N ARG A 4 14.17 -34.91 -7.71
CA ARG A 4 13.53 -33.70 -8.25
C ARG A 4 12.08 -33.98 -8.64
N THR A 5 11.18 -33.17 -8.11
CA THR A 5 9.80 -33.09 -8.60
C THR A 5 9.76 -32.06 -9.71
N ARG A 6 9.51 -32.49 -10.95
CA ARG A 6 9.29 -31.58 -12.07
C ARG A 6 7.87 -31.04 -11.94
N ILE A 7 7.75 -29.73 -11.70
CA ILE A 7 6.47 -29.03 -11.72
C ILE A 7 6.28 -28.51 -13.15
N GLU A 8 5.23 -28.96 -13.83
CA GLU A 8 4.79 -28.34 -15.07
C GLU A 8 3.96 -27.11 -14.71
N THR A 9 4.40 -25.94 -15.18
CA THR A 9 3.70 -24.68 -14.96
C THR A 9 2.91 -24.35 -16.22
N PRO A 10 1.57 -24.48 -16.20
CA PRO A 10 0.75 -24.09 -17.34
C PRO A 10 0.86 -22.58 -17.56
N ALA A 11 0.63 -22.15 -18.80
CA ALA A 11 0.55 -20.72 -19.09
C ALA A 11 -0.61 -20.08 -18.30
N SER A 12 -0.37 -18.89 -17.77
CA SER A 12 -1.39 -18.09 -17.10
C SER A 12 -2.42 -17.59 -18.12
N GLU A 13 -3.71 -17.59 -17.75
CA GLU A 13 -4.77 -16.95 -18.53
C GLU A 13 -4.63 -15.42 -18.54
N VAL A 14 -4.02 -14.86 -17.50
CA VAL A 14 -3.68 -13.43 -17.42
C VAL A 14 -2.35 -13.21 -18.13
N THR A 15 -2.39 -12.40 -19.19
CA THR A 15 -1.21 -11.96 -19.93
C THR A 15 -0.87 -10.53 -19.53
N ILE A 16 0.40 -10.27 -19.22
CA ILE A 16 0.90 -8.94 -18.87
C ILE A 16 1.87 -8.52 -19.97
N THR A 17 1.67 -7.32 -20.50
CA THR A 17 2.54 -6.70 -21.53
C THR A 17 3.02 -5.33 -21.04
N HIS A 18 3.93 -4.69 -21.76
CA HIS A 18 4.40 -3.34 -21.43
C HIS A 18 3.32 -2.26 -21.54
N ASP A 19 2.20 -2.54 -22.21
CA ASP A 19 1.06 -1.64 -22.29
C ASP A 19 0.02 -1.87 -21.18
N THR A 20 0.15 -2.96 -20.42
CA THR A 20 -0.73 -3.25 -19.28
C THR A 20 -0.45 -2.27 -18.14
N GLU A 21 -1.43 -1.45 -17.78
CA GLU A 21 -1.36 -0.54 -16.64
C GLU A 21 -1.69 -1.31 -15.35
N MET A 22 -0.72 -1.36 -14.43
CA MET A 22 -0.84 -2.16 -13.21
C MET A 22 -0.84 -1.28 -11.96
N LEU A 23 -1.66 -1.68 -10.99
CA LEU A 23 -1.64 -1.12 -9.65
C LEU A 23 -1.47 -2.24 -8.63
N LEU A 24 -0.46 -2.12 -7.79
CA LEU A 24 -0.08 -3.14 -6.81
C LEU A 24 -0.35 -2.64 -5.39
N PHE A 25 -1.07 -3.44 -4.60
CA PHE A 25 -1.27 -3.24 -3.17
C PHE A 25 -0.79 -4.44 -2.37
N GLY A 26 -0.37 -4.21 -1.14
CA GLY A 26 -0.28 -5.26 -0.15
C GLY A 26 1.04 -5.33 0.58
N SER A 27 1.50 -6.57 0.76
CA SER A 27 2.68 -6.91 1.54
C SER A 27 3.99 -6.53 0.83
N CYS A 28 5.14 -6.81 1.47
CA CYS A 28 6.45 -6.66 0.84
C CYS A 28 6.58 -7.44 -0.47
N PHE A 29 5.82 -8.51 -0.67
CA PHE A 29 5.80 -9.23 -1.94
C PHE A 29 5.33 -8.35 -3.11
N SER A 30 4.25 -7.57 -2.91
CA SER A 30 3.78 -6.62 -3.92
C SER A 30 4.83 -5.54 -4.22
N GLU A 31 5.59 -5.11 -3.21
CA GLU A 31 6.67 -4.14 -3.40
C GLU A 31 7.82 -4.73 -4.21
N GLU A 32 8.31 -5.92 -3.85
CA GLU A 32 9.41 -6.60 -4.55
C GLU A 32 9.07 -6.94 -6.01
N ILE A 33 7.88 -7.50 -6.26
CA ILE A 33 7.44 -7.81 -7.62
C ILE A 33 7.19 -6.52 -8.41
N GLY A 34 6.58 -5.51 -7.79
CA GLY A 34 6.37 -4.20 -8.41
C GLY A 34 7.69 -3.56 -8.85
N ASN A 35 8.70 -3.56 -7.98
CA ASN A 35 10.00 -2.99 -8.29
C ASN A 35 10.66 -3.71 -9.47
N LYS A 36 10.59 -5.04 -9.54
CA LYS A 36 11.07 -5.80 -10.71
C LYS A 36 10.33 -5.42 -11.99
N LEU A 37 9.00 -5.28 -11.94
CA LEU A 37 8.21 -4.83 -13.09
C LEU A 37 8.63 -3.42 -13.55
N ALA A 38 8.81 -2.49 -12.61
CA ALA A 38 9.25 -1.12 -12.89
C ALA A 38 10.67 -1.07 -13.48
N GLU A 39 11.62 -1.86 -12.94
CA GLU A 39 12.97 -2.02 -13.48
C GLU A 39 12.95 -2.45 -14.95
N HIS A 40 12.02 -3.36 -15.30
CA HIS A 40 11.77 -3.84 -16.66
C HIS A 40 10.83 -2.95 -17.49
N LYS A 41 10.56 -1.72 -17.05
CA LYS A 41 9.80 -0.67 -17.75
C LYS A 41 8.32 -1.00 -17.99
N PHE A 42 7.75 -1.90 -17.21
CA PHE A 42 6.29 -2.03 -17.16
C PHE A 42 5.66 -0.82 -16.49
N ARG A 43 4.42 -0.53 -16.87
CA ARG A 43 3.63 0.54 -16.26
C ARG A 43 3.04 0.01 -14.96
N VAL A 44 3.61 0.45 -13.85
CA VAL A 44 3.21 -0.05 -12.53
C VAL A 44 3.26 1.06 -11.49
N GLU A 45 2.16 1.19 -10.77
CA GLU A 45 2.07 1.98 -9.55
C GLU A 45 2.08 1.02 -8.35
N ILE A 46 2.98 1.26 -7.40
CA ILE A 46 3.30 0.30 -6.33
C ILE A 46 2.96 0.91 -4.99
N ASN A 47 2.11 0.23 -4.22
CA ASN A 47 1.80 0.50 -2.82
C ASN A 47 1.71 2.01 -2.52
N PRO A 48 0.68 2.72 -3.00
CA PRO A 48 0.60 4.17 -2.84
C PRO A 48 0.52 4.63 -1.37
N PHE A 49 0.11 3.74 -0.46
CA PHE A 49 0.11 3.95 0.99
C PHE A 49 1.31 3.30 1.71
N GLY A 50 2.24 2.72 0.95
CA GLY A 50 3.24 1.78 1.43
C GLY A 50 2.65 0.39 1.72
N ILE A 51 3.42 -0.44 2.42
CA ILE A 51 3.04 -1.83 2.72
C ILE A 51 1.79 -1.87 3.60
N LEU A 52 0.75 -2.58 3.12
CA LEU A 52 -0.51 -2.83 3.82
C LEU A 52 -0.69 -4.34 4.02
N TYR A 53 -0.68 -4.81 5.27
CA TYR A 53 -0.68 -6.25 5.54
C TYR A 53 -2.07 -6.89 5.59
N ASN A 54 -3.09 -6.17 6.06
CA ASN A 54 -4.41 -6.74 6.28
C ASN A 54 -5.43 -6.30 5.22
N PRO A 55 -6.41 -7.16 4.86
CA PRO A 55 -7.42 -6.84 3.86
C PRO A 55 -8.21 -5.56 4.15
N SER A 56 -8.50 -5.27 5.43
CA SER A 56 -9.27 -4.08 5.79
C SER A 56 -8.52 -2.77 5.49
N SER A 57 -7.21 -2.73 5.71
CA SER A 57 -6.39 -1.56 5.40
C SER A 57 -6.25 -1.36 3.89
N VAL A 58 -6.09 -2.46 3.13
CA VAL A 58 -6.10 -2.42 1.65
C VAL A 58 -7.44 -1.89 1.14
N TYR A 59 -8.55 -2.42 1.64
CA TYR A 59 -9.89 -1.93 1.30
C TYR A 59 -10.03 -0.43 1.53
N ARG A 60 -9.64 0.06 2.71
CA ARG A 60 -9.73 1.50 3.04
C ARG A 60 -8.86 2.36 2.13
N GLY A 61 -7.68 1.88 1.76
CA GLY A 61 -6.81 2.57 0.79
C GLY A 61 -7.48 2.70 -0.57
N ILE A 62 -8.01 1.60 -1.11
CA ILE A 62 -8.71 1.57 -2.40
C ILE A 62 -9.98 2.45 -2.35
N GLU A 63 -10.80 2.32 -1.30
CA GLU A 63 -11.99 3.15 -1.08
C GLU A 63 -11.63 4.64 -1.05
N ARG A 64 -10.55 5.01 -0.36
CA ARG A 64 -10.06 6.40 -0.32
C ARG A 64 -9.70 6.90 -1.73
N LEU A 65 -9.02 6.10 -2.54
CA LEU A 65 -8.70 6.45 -3.93
C LEU A 65 -9.96 6.64 -4.78
N ILE A 66 -10.94 5.72 -4.67
CA ILE A 66 -12.21 5.81 -5.39
C ILE A 66 -12.96 7.09 -5.02
N THR A 67 -12.99 7.45 -3.73
CA THR A 67 -13.64 8.68 -3.27
C THR A 67 -12.87 9.96 -3.63
N GLY A 68 -11.60 9.84 -4.02
CA GLY A 68 -10.75 10.97 -4.40
C GLY A 68 -10.50 11.98 -3.29
N LYS A 69 -10.64 11.60 -2.00
CA LYS A 69 -10.45 12.50 -0.85
C LYS A 69 -8.99 12.54 -0.38
N PRO A 70 -8.24 13.64 -0.59
CA PRO A 70 -6.85 13.75 -0.14
C PRO A 70 -6.72 13.76 1.39
N PHE A 71 -5.49 13.65 1.89
CA PHE A 71 -5.17 13.70 3.32
C PHE A 71 -4.95 15.12 3.80
N THR A 72 -5.40 15.40 5.02
CA THR A 72 -5.20 16.70 5.68
C THR A 72 -4.30 16.60 6.90
N SER A 73 -3.79 17.73 7.37
CA SER A 73 -2.92 17.83 8.56
C SER A 73 -3.53 17.21 9.81
N GLU A 74 -4.85 17.26 9.93
CA GLU A 74 -5.61 16.78 11.08
C GLU A 74 -5.65 15.24 11.15
N GLU A 75 -5.33 14.56 10.06
CA GLU A 75 -5.21 13.09 9.99
C GLU A 75 -3.82 12.59 10.37
N LEU A 76 -2.87 13.49 10.64
CA LEU A 76 -1.52 13.15 11.06
C LEU A 76 -1.40 13.15 12.59
N ILE A 77 -0.63 12.19 13.09
CA ILE A 77 -0.26 12.09 14.50
C ILE A 77 1.24 12.41 14.67
N CYS A 78 1.61 13.06 15.77
CA CYS A 78 3.00 13.29 16.12
C CYS A 78 3.42 12.36 17.27
N HIS A 79 4.44 11.53 17.05
CA HIS A 79 4.96 10.61 18.05
C HIS A 79 6.50 10.56 17.95
N HIS A 80 7.19 10.71 19.09
CA HIS A 80 8.66 10.77 19.13
C HIS A 80 9.29 11.78 18.14
N GLY A 81 8.66 12.93 17.95
CA GLY A 81 9.18 13.99 17.06
C GLY A 81 9.01 13.71 15.57
N MET A 82 8.24 12.68 15.20
CA MET A 82 7.91 12.31 13.82
C MET A 82 6.40 12.43 13.59
N TYR A 83 6.01 12.92 12.41
CA TYR A 83 4.64 12.89 11.94
C TYR A 83 4.36 11.60 11.18
N HIS A 84 3.20 11.00 11.45
CA HIS A 84 2.77 9.75 10.85
C HIS A 84 1.32 9.84 10.39
N SER A 85 0.99 9.08 9.34
CA SER A 85 -0.39 8.72 9.02
C SER A 85 -0.64 7.29 9.45
N LEU A 86 -1.70 7.05 10.23
CA LEU A 86 -2.10 5.70 10.64
C LEU A 86 -2.55 4.81 9.47
N MET A 87 -2.73 5.40 8.28
CA MET A 87 -3.02 4.68 7.03
C MET A 87 -1.77 4.35 6.20
N HIS A 88 -0.59 4.86 6.56
CA HIS A 88 0.61 4.72 5.75
C HIS A 88 1.69 3.91 6.47
N HIS A 89 2.55 3.28 5.67
CA HIS A 89 3.79 2.68 6.16
C HIS A 89 4.74 3.74 6.74
N GLY A 90 5.64 3.31 7.64
CA GLY A 90 6.60 4.19 8.31
C GLY A 90 7.53 4.97 7.37
N SER A 91 7.74 4.49 6.15
CA SER A 91 8.56 5.17 5.12
C SER A 91 8.03 6.54 4.70
N PHE A 92 6.76 6.86 5.00
CA PHE A 92 6.16 8.17 4.72
C PHE A 92 6.36 9.18 5.86
N SER A 93 6.96 8.77 6.97
CA SER A 93 7.06 9.59 8.18
C SER A 93 8.24 10.56 8.06
N SER A 94 8.05 11.79 8.54
CA SER A 94 9.10 12.83 8.60
C SER A 94 8.93 13.66 9.88
N PRO A 95 10.00 14.30 10.42
CA PRO A 95 9.87 15.30 11.47
C PRO A 95 9.05 16.53 11.06
N ARG A 96 8.80 16.71 9.77
CA ARG A 96 8.12 17.86 9.19
C ARG A 96 6.74 17.48 8.66
N GLN A 97 5.69 18.06 9.25
CA GLN A 97 4.29 17.75 8.91
C GLN A 97 3.97 18.02 7.44
N ASP A 98 4.49 19.13 6.91
CA ASP A 98 4.33 19.54 5.51
C ASP A 98 4.97 18.54 4.54
N GLU A 99 6.12 17.96 4.89
CA GLU A 99 6.76 16.94 4.07
C GLU A 99 5.95 15.65 4.01
N VAL A 100 5.41 15.20 5.15
CA VAL A 100 4.54 14.02 5.21
C VAL A 100 3.29 14.24 4.36
N LEU A 101 2.60 15.37 4.54
CA LEU A 101 1.39 15.69 3.78
C LEU A 101 1.67 15.77 2.28
N ARG A 102 2.77 16.43 1.88
CA ARG A 102 3.16 16.51 0.48
C ARG A 102 3.40 15.11 -0.09
N LEU A 103 4.21 14.29 0.58
CA LEU A 103 4.57 12.96 0.10
C LEU A 103 3.35 12.03 -0.03
N ILE A 104 2.50 11.96 1.00
CA ILE A 104 1.31 11.09 0.95
C ILE A 104 0.32 11.56 -0.12
N ASN A 105 0.13 12.87 -0.29
CA ASN A 105 -0.81 13.40 -1.28
C ASN A 105 -0.26 13.28 -2.71
N GLU A 106 1.04 13.46 -2.95
CA GLU A 106 1.65 13.21 -4.26
C GLU A 106 1.47 11.75 -4.70
N ARG A 107 1.67 10.79 -3.78
CA ARG A 107 1.46 9.35 -4.06
C ARG A 107 -0.03 9.03 -4.24
N PHE A 108 -0.89 9.65 -3.43
CA PHE A 108 -2.35 9.53 -3.51
C PHE A 108 -2.88 10.04 -4.85
N GLU A 109 -2.55 11.26 -5.26
CA GLU A 109 -3.00 11.86 -6.51
C GLU A 109 -2.56 11.05 -7.73
N LYS A 110 -1.32 10.57 -7.73
CA LYS A 110 -0.83 9.66 -8.77
C LYS A 110 -1.68 8.39 -8.83
N ALA A 111 -1.93 7.74 -7.71
CA ALA A 111 -2.75 6.52 -7.67
C ALA A 111 -4.23 6.77 -8.03
N VAL A 112 -4.79 7.92 -7.67
CA VAL A 112 -6.14 8.33 -8.11
C VAL A 112 -6.21 8.44 -9.62
N SER A 113 -5.17 8.96 -10.27
CA SER A 113 -5.12 9.05 -11.74
C SER A 113 -4.93 7.70 -12.44
N VAL A 114 -4.20 6.76 -11.82
CA VAL A 114 -3.91 5.44 -12.38
C VAL A 114 -5.07 4.46 -12.18
N LEU A 115 -5.78 4.53 -11.06
CA LEU A 115 -6.80 3.54 -10.69
C LEU A 115 -7.90 3.34 -11.77
N PRO A 116 -8.45 4.39 -12.45
CA PRO A 116 -9.45 4.21 -13.50
C PRO A 116 -8.90 3.57 -14.78
N GLU A 117 -7.62 3.77 -15.07
CA GLU A 117 -6.94 3.25 -16.27
C GLU A 117 -6.29 1.88 -16.02
N CYS A 118 -6.40 1.36 -14.80
CA CYS A 118 -5.75 0.13 -14.37
C CYS A 118 -6.38 -1.10 -15.03
N ASP A 119 -5.61 -1.82 -15.85
CA ASP A 119 -6.00 -3.10 -16.44
C ASP A 119 -5.93 -4.26 -15.43
N LEU A 120 -4.95 -4.19 -14.53
CA LEU A 120 -4.66 -5.27 -13.58
C LEU A 120 -4.33 -4.73 -12.19
N LEU A 121 -5.21 -5.05 -11.23
CA LEU A 121 -5.01 -4.79 -9.81
C LEU A 121 -4.47 -6.05 -9.13
N LEU A 122 -3.22 -6.01 -8.64
CA LEU A 122 -2.62 -7.11 -7.89
C LEU A 122 -2.61 -6.78 -6.40
N ILE A 123 -3.22 -7.66 -5.60
CA ILE A 123 -3.32 -7.49 -4.15
C ILE A 123 -2.67 -8.68 -3.45
N THR A 124 -1.80 -8.40 -2.47
CA THR A 124 -1.31 -9.43 -1.55
C THR A 124 -1.65 -9.12 -0.10
N PHE A 125 -1.97 -10.16 0.67
CA PHE A 125 -2.24 -10.04 2.10
C PHE A 125 -1.14 -10.71 2.91
N GLY A 126 -0.76 -10.06 4.01
CA GLY A 126 0.24 -10.56 4.96
C GLY A 126 -0.35 -11.05 6.28
N THR A 127 -1.57 -10.66 6.64
CA THR A 127 -2.21 -11.09 7.89
C THR A 127 -3.74 -10.91 7.86
N ALA A 128 -4.45 -11.70 8.65
CA ALA A 128 -5.88 -11.52 8.94
C ALA A 128 -6.14 -10.65 10.18
N TRP A 129 -5.09 -10.28 10.93
CA TRP A 129 -5.18 -9.48 12.15
C TRP A 129 -5.23 -7.99 11.85
N VAL A 130 -6.04 -7.26 12.61
CA VAL A 130 -6.19 -5.81 12.52
C VAL A 130 -6.00 -5.18 13.89
N PHE A 131 -5.53 -3.94 13.91
CA PHE A 131 -5.50 -3.09 15.11
C PHE A 131 -6.46 -1.93 14.90
N ARG A 132 -7.19 -1.56 15.95
CA ARG A 132 -8.18 -0.48 15.90
C ARG A 132 -7.73 0.62 16.84
N HIS A 133 -7.47 1.80 16.31
CA HIS A 133 -7.14 2.94 17.15
C HIS A 133 -8.37 3.32 18.01
N LEU A 134 -8.24 3.26 19.34
CA LEU A 134 -9.38 3.37 20.25
C LEU A 134 -10.03 4.76 20.25
N GLU A 135 -9.25 5.82 20.00
CA GLU A 135 -9.75 7.20 20.06
C GLU A 135 -10.75 7.53 18.94
N ASN A 136 -10.48 7.09 17.71
CA ASN A 136 -11.30 7.39 16.53
C ASN A 136 -11.95 6.15 15.92
N GLY A 137 -11.74 4.97 16.52
CA GLY A 137 -12.35 3.71 16.11
C GLY A 137 -11.87 3.15 14.77
N ILE A 138 -10.84 3.73 14.14
CA ILE A 138 -10.42 3.33 12.80
C ILE A 138 -9.47 2.13 12.82
N ILE A 139 -9.55 1.27 11.81
CA ILE A 139 -8.56 0.21 11.59
C ILE A 139 -7.29 0.82 11.00
N VAL A 140 -6.15 0.61 11.65
CA VAL A 140 -4.89 1.22 11.22
C VAL A 140 -4.08 0.28 10.33
N ALA A 141 -3.36 0.86 9.38
CA ALA A 141 -2.39 0.15 8.55
C ALA A 141 -1.07 -0.08 9.30
N ASN A 142 -0.67 0.89 10.13
CA ASN A 142 0.55 0.84 10.91
C ASN A 142 0.36 1.56 12.25
N CYS A 143 0.83 0.94 13.33
CA CYS A 143 0.72 1.51 14.68
C CYS A 143 1.85 2.50 15.03
N HIS A 144 2.89 2.62 14.19
CA HIS A 144 4.01 3.57 14.37
C HIS A 144 4.66 3.55 15.76
N LYS A 145 4.75 2.34 16.34
CA LYS A 145 5.27 2.08 17.70
C LYS A 145 4.54 2.88 18.81
N LEU A 146 3.31 3.32 18.56
CA LEU A 146 2.47 3.92 19.58
C LEU A 146 2.20 2.93 20.73
N PRO A 147 1.89 3.42 21.94
CA PRO A 147 1.60 2.57 23.09
C PRO A 147 0.46 1.58 22.81
N ALA A 148 0.65 0.31 23.16
CA ALA A 148 -0.33 -0.76 22.90
C ALA A 148 -1.73 -0.48 23.48
N ARG A 149 -1.83 0.29 24.58
CA ARG A 149 -3.09 0.73 25.19
C ARG A 149 -3.98 1.62 24.29
N GLN A 150 -3.48 2.03 23.12
CA GLN A 150 -4.23 2.81 22.14
C GLN A 150 -4.93 1.94 21.08
N PHE A 151 -4.79 0.60 21.13
CA PHE A 151 -5.29 -0.34 20.13
C PHE A 151 -6.09 -1.51 20.70
#